data_AF-A0AAU5KSA7-F1
#
_entry.id   AF-A0AAU5KSA7-F1
#
_cell.length_a   1.000
_cell.length_b   1.000
_cell.length_c   1.000
_cell.angle_alpha   90.00
_cell.angle_beta   90.00
_cell.angle_gamma   90.00
#
_symmetry.space_group_name_H-M   'P 1'
#
loop_
_entity.id
_entity.type
_entity.pdbx_description
1 polymer ?
#
loop_
_entity_poly.entity_id
_entity_poly.type
_entity_poly.pdbx_seq_one_letter_code
_entity_poly.pdbx_strand_id
1 'polypeptide(L)'
;MASAGIDQVREWILARHPDRESIEPDENLIESRLVDSLSFVELVYTIESASGVEIDFDSIDMQDLQTLSSIEKAFFTPARLP
;
A
#
# COMPACT_ATOMS: atom_id res chain seq x y z
N MET A 1 9.58 14.54 2.57
CA MET A 1 8.75 14.34 1.37
C MET A 1 8.19 12.95 1.53
N ALA A 2 6.89 12.83 1.83
CA ALA A 2 6.23 11.53 1.84
C ALA A 2 6.57 10.83 0.53
N SER A 3 6.85 9.54 0.62
CA SER A 3 7.37 8.78 -0.52
C SER A 3 6.41 8.91 -1.69
N ALA A 4 6.85 9.41 -2.85
CA ALA A 4 5.96 9.64 -4.00
C ALA A 4 5.23 8.36 -4.46
N GLY A 5 5.70 7.19 -4.02
CA GLY A 5 5.02 5.93 -4.26
C GLY A 5 3.85 5.62 -3.31
N ILE A 6 3.89 6.02 -2.03
CA ILE A 6 2.73 5.81 -1.15
C ILE A 6 1.55 6.69 -1.55
N ASP A 7 1.81 7.88 -2.08
CA ASP A 7 0.78 8.77 -2.62
C ASP A 7 0.06 8.12 -3.81
N GLN A 8 0.79 7.44 -4.71
CA GLN A 8 0.21 6.67 -5.82
C GLN A 8 -0.71 5.54 -5.31
N VAL A 9 -0.28 4.81 -4.30
CA VAL A 9 -1.08 3.74 -3.68
C VAL A 9 -2.36 4.34 -3.08
N ARG A 10 -2.23 5.45 -2.34
CA ARG A 10 -3.36 6.14 -1.73
C ARG A 10 -4.36 6.63 -2.79
N GLU A 11 -3.89 7.28 -3.85
CA GLU A 11 -4.74 7.74 -4.95
C GLU A 11 -5.46 6.58 -5.64
N TRP A 12 -4.77 5.46 -5.84
CA TRP A 12 -5.37 4.26 -6.42
C TRP A 12 -6.51 3.70 -5.55
N ILE A 13 -6.35 3.68 -4.22
CA ILE A 13 -7.44 3.25 -3.32
C ILE A 13 -8.59 4.27 -3.35
N LEU A 14 -8.31 5.57 -3.25
CA LEU A 14 -9.35 6.62 -3.28
C LEU A 14 -10.14 6.61 -4.59
N ALA A 15 -9.50 6.36 -5.73
CA ALA A 15 -10.16 6.26 -7.03
C ALA A 15 -11.19 5.12 -7.09
N ARG A 16 -11.01 4.06 -6.28
CA ARG A 16 -11.94 2.92 -6.19
C ARG A 16 -13.06 3.16 -5.20
N HIS A 17 -12.86 4.06 -4.24
CA HIS A 17 -13.80 4.39 -3.18
C HIS A 17 -14.18 5.87 -3.25
N PRO A 18 -14.99 6.28 -4.24
CA PRO A 18 -15.39 7.68 -4.41
C PRO A 18 -16.19 8.22 -3.21
N ASP A 19 -16.73 7.36 -2.37
CA ASP A 19 -17.38 7.71 -1.10
C ASP A 19 -16.39 8.16 0.00
N ARG A 20 -15.08 7.99 -0.22
CA ARG A 20 -14.03 8.37 0.72
C ARG A 20 -13.16 9.47 0.12
N GLU A 21 -13.06 10.60 0.83
CA GLU A 21 -12.21 11.73 0.44
C GLU A 21 -10.77 11.59 0.95
N SER A 22 -10.56 10.78 1.99
CA SER A 22 -9.25 10.51 2.57
C SER A 22 -9.18 9.13 3.22
N ILE A 23 -7.97 8.58 3.28
CA ILE A 23 -7.65 7.33 3.98
C ILE A 23 -6.53 7.66 4.96
N GLU A 24 -6.71 7.26 6.21
CA GLU A 24 -5.67 7.43 7.23
C GLU A 24 -4.55 6.43 7.01
N PRO A 25 -3.28 6.81 7.25
CA PRO A 25 -2.15 5.94 6.97
C PRO A 25 -2.15 4.69 7.85
N ASP A 26 -2.69 4.80 9.07
CA ASP A 26 -2.85 3.69 10.01
C ASP A 26 -4.20 2.96 9.88
N GLU A 27 -5.02 3.30 8.88
CA GLU A 27 -6.30 2.62 8.65
C GLU A 27 -6.09 1.22 8.08
N ASN A 28 -6.83 0.26 8.62
CA ASN A 28 -6.79 -1.12 8.17
C ASN A 28 -7.55 -1.27 6.85
N LEU A 29 -6.82 -1.47 5.76
CA LEU A 29 -7.34 -1.60 4.40
C LEU A 29 -8.19 -2.87 4.22
N ILE A 30 -7.90 -3.92 4.98
CA ILE A 30 -8.58 -5.21 4.90
C ILE A 30 -9.89 -5.15 5.70
N GLU A 31 -9.84 -4.65 6.93
CA GLU A 31 -11.04 -4.52 7.78
C GLU A 31 -12.01 -3.47 7.24
N SER A 32 -11.49 -2.37 6.67
CA SER A 32 -12.30 -1.34 6.02
C SER A 32 -12.86 -1.79 4.67
N ARG A 33 -12.52 -3.01 4.21
CA ARG A 33 -12.87 -3.56 2.89
C ARG A 33 -12.48 -2.61 1.75
N LEU A 34 -11.35 -1.93 1.92
CA LEU A 34 -10.76 -1.11 0.88
C LEU A 34 -10.06 -1.97 -0.18
N VAL A 35 -9.55 -3.13 0.25
CA VAL A 35 -8.81 -4.08 -0.58
C VAL A 35 -9.40 -5.48 -0.39
N ASP A 36 -9.97 -6.01 -1.47
CA ASP A 36 -10.42 -7.40 -1.57
C ASP A 36 -9.38 -8.26 -2.31
N SER A 37 -9.60 -9.58 -2.40
CA SER A 37 -8.68 -10.53 -3.03
C SER A 37 -8.24 -10.16 -4.45
N LEU A 38 -9.12 -9.56 -5.27
CA LEU A 38 -8.78 -9.09 -6.61
C LEU A 38 -7.95 -7.80 -6.58
N SER A 39 -8.44 -6.82 -5.83
CA SER A 39 -7.79 -5.51 -5.63
C SER A 39 -6.42 -5.66 -4.98
N PHE A 40 -6.19 -6.73 -4.20
CA PHE A 40 -4.92 -7.02 -3.56
C PHE A 40 -3.80 -7.27 -4.58
N VAL A 41 -4.09 -7.98 -5.66
CA VAL A 41 -3.12 -8.21 -6.74
C VAL A 41 -2.76 -6.88 -7.40
N GLU A 42 -3.75 -6.06 -7.72
CA GLU A 42 -3.54 -4.72 -8.30
C GLU A 42 -2.78 -3.77 -7.36
N LEU A 43 -3.04 -3.85 -6.05
CA LEU A 43 -2.33 -3.09 -5.03
C LEU A 43 -0.84 -3.42 -5.05
N VAL A 44 -0.49 -4.70 -5.03
CA VAL A 44 0.90 -5.14 -5.08
C VAL A 44 1.58 -4.66 -6.36
N TYR A 45 0.94 -4.83 -7.53
CA TYR A 45 1.46 -4.29 -8.79
C TYR A 45 1.69 -2.78 -8.75
N THR A 46 0.79 -2.04 -8.09
CA THR A 46 0.92 -0.59 -7.91
C THR A 46 2.11 -0.25 -7.03
N ILE A 47 2.30 -0.98 -5.92
CA ILE A 47 3.43 -0.82 -5.02
C ILE A 47 4.74 -1.17 -5.74
N GLU A 48 4.81 -2.29 -6.46
CA GLU A 48 5.97 -2.71 -7.25
C GLU A 48 6.36 -1.64 -8.28
N SER A 49 5.38 -1.16 -9.05
CA SER A 49 5.62 -0.12 -10.06
C SER A 49 6.07 1.21 -9.44
N ALA A 50 5.56 1.54 -8.26
CA ALA A 50 5.87 2.80 -7.59
C ALA A 50 7.19 2.77 -6.81
N SER A 51 7.53 1.63 -6.21
CA SER A 51 8.77 1.40 -5.44
C SER A 51 9.93 0.95 -6.32
N GLY A 52 9.63 0.31 -7.46
CA GLY A 52 10.61 -0.34 -8.33
C GLY A 52 11.17 -1.64 -7.76
N VAL A 53 10.53 -2.23 -6.75
CA VAL A 53 10.91 -3.54 -6.19
C VAL A 53 9.97 -4.64 -6.68
N GLU A 54 10.47 -5.86 -6.84
CA GLU A 54 9.63 -7.04 -7.02
C GLU A 54 9.11 -7.49 -5.65
N ILE A 55 7.80 -7.67 -5.54
CA ILE A 55 7.10 -8.10 -4.34
C ILE A 55 6.66 -9.54 -4.53
N ASP A 56 7.20 -10.42 -3.69
CA ASP A 56 6.82 -11.81 -3.67
C ASP A 56 5.60 -12.02 -2.76
N PHE A 57 4.48 -12.44 -3.34
CA PHE A 57 3.24 -12.72 -2.60
C PHE A 57 3.38 -13.85 -1.57
N ASP A 58 4.35 -14.75 -1.76
CA ASP A 58 4.63 -15.84 -0.83
C ASP A 58 5.46 -15.35 0.37
N SER A 59 6.25 -14.28 0.16
CA SER A 59 7.10 -13.69 1.19
C SER A 59 6.48 -12.48 1.91
N ILE A 60 5.39 -11.91 1.38
CA ILE A 60 4.75 -10.73 1.96
C ILE A 60 3.79 -11.12 3.08
N ASP A 61 3.98 -10.50 4.25
CA ASP A 61 3.05 -10.68 5.36
C ASP A 61 1.81 -9.81 5.17
N MET A 62 0.64 -10.36 5.53
CA MET A 62 -0.61 -9.61 5.49
C MET A 62 -0.55 -8.34 6.35
N GLN A 63 0.29 -8.33 7.39
CA GLN A 63 0.54 -7.18 8.27
C GLN A 63 1.26 -6.03 7.55
N ASP A 64 2.09 -6.32 6.55
CA ASP A 64 2.79 -5.32 5.74
C ASP A 64 1.86 -4.61 4.76
N LEU A 65 0.76 -5.27 4.38
CA LEU A 65 -0.28 -4.74 3.50
C LEU A 65 -1.55 -4.30 4.24
N GLN A 66 -1.55 -4.40 5.57
CA GLN A 66 -2.71 -4.08 6.40
C GLN A 66 -3.01 -2.58 6.43
N THR A 67 -1.99 -1.74 6.40
CA THR A 67 -2.12 -0.27 6.48
C THR A 67 -1.17 0.40 5.50
N LEU A 68 -1.49 1.63 5.06
CA LEU A 68 -0.58 2.42 4.21
C LEU A 68 0.75 2.70 4.93
N SER A 69 0.72 2.93 6.24
CA SER A 69 1.90 3.05 7.09
C SER A 69 2.80 1.82 7.03
N SER A 70 2.21 0.62 7.08
CA SER A 70 2.95 -0.65 6.95
C SER A 70 3.57 -0.77 5.57
N ILE A 71 2.81 -0.50 4.51
CA ILE A 71 3.26 -0.53 3.12
C ILE A 71 4.42 0.46 2.93
N GLU A 72 4.29 1.68 3.46
CA GLU A 72 5.34 2.69 3.39
C GLU A 72 6.62 2.22 4.09
N LYS A 73 6.50 1.57 5.25
CA LYS A 73 7.66 1.05 5.99
C LYS A 73 8.31 -0.16 5.33
N ALA A 74 7.51 -1.05 4.76
CA ALA A 74 7.98 -2.28 4.15
C ALA A 74 8.63 -2.03 2.77
N PHE A 75 8.04 -1.15 1.94
CA PHE A 75 8.43 -0.98 0.53
C PHE A 75 9.05 0.37 0.21
N PHE A 76 8.68 1.44 0.93
CA PHE A 76 9.05 2.82 0.56
C PHE A 76 10.00 3.50 1.53
N THR A 77 10.28 2.90 2.68
CA THR A 77 11.28 3.40 3.61
C THR A 77 12.64 2.89 3.15
N PRO A 78 13.56 3.77 2.72
CA PRO A 78 14.92 3.35 2.51
C PRO A 78 15.43 2.89 3.86
N ALA A 79 15.74 1.60 3.99
CA ALA A 79 16.42 1.06 5.14
C ALA A 79 17.64 1.95 5.42
N ARG A 80 17.52 2.79 6.44
CA ARG A 80 18.61 3.65 6.90
C ARG A 80 19.63 2.71 7.55
N LEU A 81 20.55 2.20 6.74
CA LEU A 81 21.76 1.52 7.22
C LEU A 81 22.53 2.51 8.11
N PRO A 82 22.81 2.18 9.39
CA PRO A 82 23.78 2.90 10.21
C PRO A 82 25.21 2.68 9.75
#